data_AF-A0A3B9BSR7-F1
#
_entry.id   AF-A0A3B9BSR7-F1
#
_cell.length_a   1.000
_cell.length_b   1.000
_cell.length_c   1.000
_cell.angle_alpha   90.00
_cell.angle_beta   90.00
_cell.angle_gamma   90.00
#
_symmetry.space_group_name_H-M   'P 1'
#
loop_
_entity.id
_entity.type
_entity.pdbx_description
1 polymer ?
#
loop_
_entity_poly.entity_id
_entity_poly.type
_entity_poly.pdbx_seq_one_letter_code
_entity_poly.pdbx_strand_id
1 'polypeptide(L)'
;RFQHGSGETLQTSIAAAFEEKAPWLGYYWAPTAVLGKYPMVRVEVPEYNAEAHACNGDPDCASPVHSAYPAAKVATAVSGSFAKENPEIVELLGNVSFTNAQMGEVLAWRLDNNASYDEAAVHFLTSNTDVWGSWLNDEAKGKLSALLK
;
A
#
# COMPACT_ATOMS: atom_id res chain seq x y z
N ARG A 1 23.11 -13.39 7.39
CA ARG A 1 22.93 -12.31 6.38
C ARG A 1 21.44 -12.27 6.06
N PHE A 2 20.71 -11.25 6.48
CA PHE A 2 19.26 -11.17 6.22
C PHE A 2 19.06 -10.95 4.72
N GLN A 3 18.51 -11.95 4.03
CA GLN A 3 18.08 -11.89 2.64
C GLN A 3 16.69 -12.48 2.56
N HIS A 4 15.70 -11.62 2.37
CA HIS A 4 14.29 -11.98 2.43
C HIS A 4 13.71 -12.08 1.01
N GLY A 5 14.28 -12.91 0.14
CA GLY A 5 14.14 -12.91 -1.34
C GLY A 5 12.76 -12.71 -1.99
N SER A 6 11.65 -12.63 -1.24
CA SER A 6 10.35 -12.11 -1.65
C SER A 6 9.59 -11.40 -0.51
N GLY A 7 8.58 -10.59 -0.84
CA GLY A 7 7.69 -9.96 0.14
C GLY A 7 6.96 -10.97 1.06
N GLU A 8 6.72 -12.20 0.61
CA GLU A 8 6.11 -13.28 1.41
C GLU A 8 7.07 -13.80 2.50
N THR A 9 8.36 -13.92 2.17
CA THR A 9 9.37 -14.38 3.14
C THR A 9 9.61 -13.36 4.25
N LEU A 10 9.53 -12.05 3.97
CA LEU A 10 9.53 -11.02 5.01
C LEU A 10 8.34 -11.20 5.96
N GLN A 11 7.14 -11.34 5.42
CA GLN A 11 5.91 -11.48 6.22
C GLN A 11 6.01 -12.67 7.18
N THR A 12 6.47 -13.80 6.66
CA THR A 12 6.65 -15.02 7.45
C THR A 12 7.73 -14.83 8.53
N SER A 13 8.82 -14.12 8.23
CA SER A 13 9.88 -13.84 9.22
C SER A 13 9.40 -12.97 10.39
N ILE A 14 8.50 -12.03 10.13
CA ILE A 14 7.89 -11.18 11.16
C ILE A 14 6.95 -12.02 12.04
N ALA A 15 6.08 -12.82 11.42
CA ALA A 15 5.15 -13.69 12.12
C ALA A 15 5.88 -14.69 13.04
N ALA A 16 6.87 -15.40 12.50
CA ALA A 16 7.66 -16.38 13.26
C ALA A 16 8.38 -15.73 14.46
N ALA A 17 9.04 -14.58 14.25
CA ALA A 17 9.73 -13.89 15.34
C ALA A 17 8.76 -13.43 16.45
N PHE A 18 7.55 -12.99 16.08
CA PHE A 18 6.53 -12.63 17.05
C PHE A 18 6.05 -13.84 17.86
N GLU A 19 5.76 -14.96 17.21
CA GLU A 19 5.34 -16.22 17.86
C GLU A 19 6.43 -16.77 18.79
N GLU A 20 7.69 -16.72 18.37
CA GLU A 20 8.85 -17.18 19.14
C GLU A 20 9.29 -16.17 20.22
N LYS A 21 8.68 -14.98 20.27
CA LYS A 21 9.11 -13.85 21.11
C LYS A 21 10.59 -13.49 20.90
N ALA A 22 11.07 -13.67 19.68
CA ALA A 22 12.43 -13.36 19.26
C ALA A 22 12.52 -11.90 18.77
N PRO A 23 13.68 -11.23 18.93
CA PRO A 23 13.88 -9.91 18.37
C PRO A 23 13.86 -9.95 16.84
N TRP A 24 13.13 -9.03 16.21
CA TRP A 24 13.12 -8.80 14.77
C TRP A 24 13.47 -7.35 14.47
N LEU A 25 14.40 -7.13 13.53
CA LEU A 25 14.78 -5.82 13.04
C LEU A 25 14.94 -5.89 11.51
N GLY A 26 14.22 -5.06 10.79
CA GLY A 26 14.27 -5.05 9.34
C GLY A 26 13.55 -3.85 8.72
N TYR A 27 13.68 -3.76 7.39
CA TYR A 27 12.92 -2.81 6.59
C TYR A 27 11.52 -3.38 6.31
N TYR A 28 10.49 -2.53 6.43
CA TYR A 28 9.13 -2.84 6.01
C TYR A 28 8.39 -1.56 5.63
N TRP A 29 7.29 -1.68 4.87
CA TRP A 29 6.52 -0.55 4.38
C TRP A 29 5.03 -0.71 4.72
N ALA A 30 4.32 0.43 4.76
CA ALA A 30 2.88 0.50 4.95
C ALA A 30 2.20 1.04 3.68
N PRO A 31 0.95 0.62 3.39
CA PRO A 31 0.13 -0.35 4.14
C PRO A 31 0.43 -1.80 3.76
N THR A 32 0.39 -2.71 4.74
CA THR A 32 0.53 -4.17 4.54
C THR A 32 -0.26 -4.92 5.61
N ALA A 33 -0.74 -6.14 5.31
CA ALA A 33 -1.49 -6.96 6.26
C ALA A 33 -0.72 -7.24 7.56
N VAL A 34 0.59 -7.48 7.42
CA VAL A 34 1.46 -7.81 8.56
C VAL A 34 1.62 -6.65 9.54
N LEU A 35 1.61 -5.40 9.08
CA LEU A 35 1.58 -4.23 9.98
C LEU A 35 0.21 -4.03 10.66
N GLY A 36 -0.88 -4.53 10.07
CA GLY A 36 -2.19 -4.53 10.71
C GLY A 36 -2.32 -5.63 11.77
N LYS A 37 -1.68 -6.79 11.56
CA LYS A 37 -1.83 -7.97 12.41
C LYS A 37 -0.90 -7.99 13.62
N TYR A 38 0.35 -7.55 13.46
CA TYR A 38 1.36 -7.61 14.51
C TYR A 38 1.74 -6.20 14.97
N PRO A 39 1.64 -5.88 16.27
CA PRO A 39 2.01 -4.56 16.78
C PRO A 39 3.53 -4.37 16.64
N MET A 40 3.93 -3.51 15.71
CA MET A 40 5.33 -3.15 15.45
C MET A 40 5.60 -1.70 15.83
N VAL A 41 6.83 -1.42 16.23
CA VAL A 41 7.31 -0.07 16.53
C VAL A 41 8.23 0.37 15.40
N ARG A 42 7.96 1.53 14.81
CA ARG A 42 8.86 2.14 13.83
C ARG A 42 10.11 2.64 14.55
N VAL A 43 11.28 2.28 14.04
CA VAL A 43 12.55 2.84 14.53
C VAL A 43 12.60 4.34 14.22
N GLU A 44 12.81 5.15 15.24
CA GLU A 44 12.97 6.60 15.09
C GLU A 44 14.34 6.91 14.48
N VAL A 45 14.32 7.74 13.44
CA VAL A 45 15.49 8.23 12.72
C VAL A 45 15.32 9.73 12.49
N PRO A 46 16.40 10.49 12.18
CA PRO A 46 16.27 11.89 11.83
C PRO A 46 15.28 12.11 10.68
N GLU A 47 14.70 13.30 10.64
CA GLU A 47 13.79 13.73 9.58
C GLU A 47 14.38 13.54 8.18
N TYR A 48 13.49 13.45 7.19
CA TYR A 48 13.87 13.29 5.80
C TYR A 48 14.76 14.46 5.34
N ASN A 49 15.91 14.11 4.74
CA ASN A 49 16.83 15.04 4.10
C ASN A 49 17.05 14.56 2.66
N ALA A 50 16.73 15.42 1.70
CA ALA A 50 16.76 15.07 0.28
C ALA A 50 18.19 14.82 -0.24
N GLU A 51 19.18 15.58 0.22
CA GLU A 51 20.59 15.40 -0.18
C GLU A 51 21.14 14.10 0.39
N ALA A 52 20.85 13.82 1.66
CA ALA A 52 21.18 12.57 2.31
C ALA A 52 20.52 11.38 1.61
N HIS A 53 19.24 11.48 1.25
CA HIS A 53 18.53 10.41 0.56
C HIS A 53 19.14 10.12 -0.83
N ALA A 54 19.49 11.17 -1.58
CA ALA A 54 20.16 11.02 -2.87
C ALA A 54 21.52 10.31 -2.72
N CYS A 55 22.35 10.71 -1.74
CA CYS A 55 23.62 10.02 -1.46
C CYS A 55 23.39 8.58 -0.99
N ASN A 56 22.51 8.37 -0.01
CA ASN A 56 22.24 7.04 0.56
C ASN A 56 21.72 6.02 -0.47
N GLY A 57 21.09 6.48 -1.55
CA GLY A 57 20.64 5.64 -2.66
C GLY A 57 21.69 5.38 -3.74
N ASP A 58 22.80 6.12 -3.73
CA ASP A 58 23.91 5.98 -4.67
C ASP A 58 24.89 4.90 -4.18
N PRO A 59 25.17 3.83 -4.97
CA PRO A 59 26.16 2.82 -4.62
C PRO A 59 27.57 3.36 -4.34
N ASP A 60 27.91 4.53 -4.89
CA ASP A 60 29.24 5.15 -4.79
C ASP A 60 29.31 6.27 -3.72
N CYS A 61 28.25 6.46 -2.93
CA CYS A 61 28.24 7.47 -1.86
C CYS A 61 29.30 7.16 -0.79
N ALA A 62 30.30 8.05 -0.69
CA ALA A 62 31.41 7.90 0.25
C ALA A 62 31.04 8.15 1.72
N SER A 63 29.91 8.82 1.98
CA SER A 63 29.51 9.26 3.32
C SER A 63 27.98 9.22 3.50
N PRO A 64 27.39 8.02 3.61
CA PRO A 64 25.97 7.90 3.92
C PRO A 64 25.69 8.43 5.32
N VAL A 65 24.52 9.03 5.51
CA VAL A 65 24.09 9.61 6.79
C VAL A 65 22.70 9.13 7.19
N HIS A 66 22.38 9.17 8.47
CA HIS A 66 21.06 8.76 8.94
C HIS A 66 19.98 9.76 8.50
N SER A 67 18.96 9.29 7.80
CA SER A 67 17.78 10.08 7.44
C SER A 67 16.59 9.17 7.15
N ALA A 68 15.38 9.64 7.43
CA ALA A 68 14.15 8.93 7.09
C ALA A 68 13.98 8.74 5.58
N TYR A 69 13.18 7.73 5.20
CA TYR A 69 12.66 7.63 3.84
C TYR A 69 11.56 8.67 3.61
N PRO A 70 11.45 9.25 2.40
CA PRO A 70 10.31 10.08 2.05
C PRO A 70 9.03 9.22 2.00
N ALA A 71 7.88 9.87 2.13
CA ALA A 71 6.61 9.21 1.84
C ALA A 71 6.59 8.74 0.37
N ALA A 72 6.32 7.46 0.15
CA ALA A 72 6.26 6.91 -1.19
C ALA A 72 5.02 7.43 -1.92
N LYS A 73 5.21 7.90 -3.16
CA LYS A 73 4.10 8.26 -4.05
C LYS A 73 3.63 7.02 -4.80
N VAL A 74 2.40 6.59 -4.54
CA VAL A 74 1.72 5.57 -5.34
C VAL A 74 1.02 6.28 -6.51
N ALA A 75 1.23 5.78 -7.73
CA ALA A 75 0.69 6.39 -8.94
C ALA A 75 -0.01 5.36 -9.82
N THR A 76 -1.14 5.75 -10.38
CA THR A 76 -1.83 5.01 -11.45
C THR A 76 -1.26 5.45 -12.80
N ALA A 77 -0.77 4.50 -13.60
CA ALA A 77 -0.21 4.77 -14.91
C ALA A 77 -0.96 3.97 -15.99
N VAL A 78 -1.17 4.61 -17.14
CA VAL A 78 -1.77 4.01 -18.33
C VAL A 78 -0.93 4.32 -19.55
N SER A 79 -1.05 3.52 -20.62
CA SER A 79 -0.37 3.82 -21.88
C SER A 79 -0.97 5.06 -22.53
N GLY A 80 -0.16 5.79 -23.32
CA GLY A 80 -0.63 6.98 -24.02
C GLY A 80 -1.72 6.71 -25.05
N SER A 81 -1.76 5.52 -25.66
CA SER A 81 -2.84 5.11 -26.55
C SER A 81 -4.13 4.85 -25.78
N PHE A 82 -4.05 4.11 -24.67
CA PHE A 82 -5.20 3.85 -23.80
C PHE A 82 -5.84 5.15 -23.32
N ALA A 83 -5.01 6.13 -22.93
CA ALA A 83 -5.51 7.41 -22.45
C ALA A 83 -6.25 8.22 -23.52
N LYS A 84 -5.81 8.13 -24.79
CA LYS A 84 -6.49 8.79 -25.92
C LYS A 84 -7.79 8.10 -26.29
N GLU A 85 -7.82 6.78 -26.21
CA GLU A 85 -8.97 5.96 -26.60
C GLU A 85 -10.05 5.90 -25.52
N ASN A 86 -9.68 6.06 -24.24
CA ASN A 86 -10.58 5.86 -23.10
C ASN A 86 -10.53 7.04 -22.10
N PRO A 87 -10.83 8.28 -22.52
CA PRO A 87 -10.70 9.47 -21.66
C PRO A 87 -11.57 9.40 -20.40
N GLU A 88 -12.77 8.81 -20.49
CA GLU A 88 -13.68 8.62 -19.35
C GLU A 88 -13.13 7.63 -18.31
N ILE A 89 -12.39 6.60 -18.76
CA ILE A 89 -11.73 5.65 -17.85
C ILE A 89 -10.49 6.29 -17.23
N VAL A 90 -9.77 7.14 -17.97
CA VAL A 90 -8.67 7.92 -17.39
C VAL A 90 -9.15 8.87 -16.31
N GLU A 91 -10.30 9.53 -16.52
CA GLU A 91 -10.92 10.38 -15.51
C GLU A 91 -11.24 9.58 -14.24
N LEU A 92 -11.88 8.42 -14.38
CA LEU A 92 -12.12 7.50 -13.27
C LEU A 92 -10.80 7.12 -12.55
N LEU A 93 -9.81 6.65 -13.29
CA LEU A 93 -8.50 6.24 -12.75
C LEU A 93 -7.75 7.39 -12.07
N GLY A 94 -7.97 8.64 -12.52
CA GLY A 94 -7.44 9.84 -11.89
C GLY A 94 -8.06 10.13 -10.53
N ASN A 95 -9.28 9.66 -10.28
CA ASN A 95 -9.96 9.79 -9.00
C ASN A 95 -9.68 8.62 -8.04
N VAL A 96 -9.17 7.47 -8.53
CA VAL A 96 -8.89 6.30 -7.69
C VAL A 96 -7.86 6.64 -6.62
N SER A 97 -8.33 6.68 -5.38
CA SER A 97 -7.51 6.95 -4.22
C SER A 97 -8.18 6.40 -2.96
N PHE A 98 -7.37 5.84 -2.06
CA PHE A 98 -7.78 5.39 -0.74
C PHE A 98 -6.59 5.52 0.21
N THR A 99 -6.89 5.60 1.49
CA THR A 99 -5.91 5.79 2.56
C THR A 99 -5.20 4.50 2.92
N ASN A 100 -4.04 4.62 3.58
CA ASN A 100 -3.32 3.48 4.15
C ASN A 100 -4.18 2.71 5.17
N ALA A 101 -5.05 3.40 5.91
CA ALA A 101 -5.94 2.77 6.88
C ALA A 101 -6.95 1.85 6.17
N GLN A 102 -7.66 2.38 5.17
CA GLN A 102 -8.63 1.61 4.37
C GLN A 102 -7.99 0.38 3.70
N MET A 103 -6.82 0.56 3.07
CA MET A 103 -6.11 -0.57 2.45
C MET A 103 -5.61 -1.57 3.51
N GLY A 104 -5.14 -1.07 4.67
CA GLY A 104 -4.71 -1.92 5.79
C GLY A 104 -5.85 -2.81 6.31
N GLU A 105 -7.05 -2.26 6.47
CA GLU A 105 -8.24 -3.00 6.92
C GLU A 105 -8.63 -4.12 5.94
N VAL A 106 -8.68 -3.82 4.64
CA VAL A 106 -8.99 -4.82 3.60
C VAL A 106 -7.95 -5.95 3.58
N LEU A 107 -6.66 -5.60 3.68
CA LEU A 107 -5.58 -6.58 3.69
C LEU A 107 -5.59 -7.46 4.93
N ALA A 108 -5.91 -6.88 6.10
CA ALA A 108 -6.07 -7.63 7.34
C ALA A 108 -7.28 -8.58 7.26
N TRP A 109 -8.44 -8.07 6.83
CA TRP A 109 -9.64 -8.89 6.62
C TRP A 109 -9.37 -10.06 5.69
N ARG A 110 -8.71 -9.82 4.55
CA ARG A 110 -8.37 -10.87 3.59
C ARG A 110 -7.54 -11.97 4.26
N LEU A 111 -6.51 -11.57 5.01
CA LEU A 111 -5.60 -12.50 5.68
C LEU A 111 -6.32 -13.34 6.73
N ASP A 112 -7.15 -12.71 7.56
CA ASP A 112 -7.87 -13.39 8.64
C ASP A 112 -8.98 -14.31 8.14
N ASN A 113 -9.54 -14.03 6.96
CA ASN A 113 -10.57 -14.86 6.32
C ASN A 113 -9.99 -15.86 5.30
N ASN A 114 -8.66 -15.91 5.13
CA ASN A 114 -8.00 -16.69 4.07
C ASN A 114 -8.63 -16.44 2.68
N ALA A 115 -9.00 -15.19 2.42
CA ALA A 115 -9.76 -14.81 1.24
C ALA A 115 -8.87 -14.61 0.00
N SER A 116 -9.43 -14.87 -1.17
CA SER A 116 -8.85 -14.52 -2.45
C SER A 116 -8.74 -13.00 -2.65
N TYR A 117 -8.00 -12.58 -3.66
CA TYR A 117 -7.92 -11.15 -4.02
C TYR A 117 -9.27 -10.61 -4.54
N ASP A 118 -10.04 -11.45 -5.24
CA ASP A 118 -11.36 -11.08 -5.75
C ASP A 118 -12.35 -10.89 -4.59
N GLU A 119 -12.33 -11.77 -3.59
CA GLU A 119 -13.13 -11.60 -2.37
C GLU A 119 -12.73 -10.34 -1.60
N ALA A 120 -11.43 -10.02 -1.53
CA ALA A 120 -10.96 -8.78 -0.92
C ALA A 120 -11.42 -7.53 -1.70
N ALA A 121 -11.43 -7.59 -3.04
CA ALA A 121 -11.96 -6.52 -3.88
C ALA A 121 -13.48 -6.34 -3.67
N VAL A 122 -14.24 -7.43 -3.62
CA VAL A 122 -15.67 -7.39 -3.30
C VAL A 122 -15.90 -6.84 -1.89
N HIS A 123 -15.10 -7.25 -0.91
CA HIS A 123 -15.17 -6.72 0.45
C HIS A 123 -14.92 -5.21 0.49
N PHE A 124 -13.90 -4.71 -0.23
CA PHE A 124 -13.65 -3.28 -0.36
C PHE A 124 -14.85 -2.56 -1.00
N LEU A 125 -15.34 -3.04 -2.15
CA LEU A 125 -16.46 -2.43 -2.88
C LEU A 125 -17.76 -2.43 -2.06
N THR A 126 -17.97 -3.42 -1.22
CA THR A 126 -19.17 -3.50 -0.37
C THR A 126 -19.08 -2.67 0.91
N SER A 127 -17.87 -2.46 1.44
CA SER A 127 -17.66 -1.80 2.74
C SER A 127 -17.22 -0.34 2.63
N ASN A 128 -16.87 0.14 1.44
CA ASN A 128 -16.31 1.48 1.20
C ASN A 128 -17.05 2.20 0.05
N THR A 129 -18.39 2.11 0.04
CA THR A 129 -19.25 2.66 -1.03
C THR A 129 -19.13 4.17 -1.20
N ASP A 130 -18.88 4.89 -0.12
CA ASP A 130 -18.56 6.31 -0.10
C ASP A 130 -17.24 6.63 -0.83
N VAL A 131 -16.22 5.79 -0.65
CA VAL A 131 -14.90 5.97 -1.24
C VAL A 131 -14.97 5.78 -2.75
N TRP A 132 -15.34 4.59 -3.22
CA TRP A 132 -15.32 4.33 -4.66
C TRP A 132 -16.46 5.02 -5.40
N GLY A 133 -17.56 5.30 -4.72
CA GLY A 133 -18.63 6.15 -5.24
C GLY A 133 -18.12 7.54 -5.60
N SER A 134 -17.18 8.10 -4.84
CA SER A 134 -16.59 9.41 -5.15
C SER A 134 -15.77 9.42 -6.45
N TRP A 135 -15.27 8.26 -6.90
CA TRP A 135 -14.46 8.15 -8.11
C TRP A 135 -15.28 8.24 -9.41
N LEU A 136 -16.57 7.95 -9.30
CA LEU A 136 -17.49 7.84 -10.42
C LEU A 136 -18.06 9.20 -10.86
N ASN A 137 -18.25 9.33 -12.17
CA ASN A 137 -19.09 10.39 -12.74
C ASN A 137 -20.58 10.15 -12.45
N ASP A 138 -21.42 11.15 -12.71
CA ASP A 138 -22.85 11.11 -12.37
C ASP A 138 -23.61 9.99 -13.12
N GLU A 139 -23.24 9.71 -14.37
CA GLU A 139 -23.85 8.63 -15.14
C GLU A 139 -23.57 7.26 -14.52
N ALA A 140 -22.31 6.98 -14.17
CA ALA A 140 -21.90 5.74 -13.54
C ALA A 140 -22.51 5.60 -12.13
N LYS A 141 -22.56 6.68 -11.35
CA LYS A 141 -23.27 6.71 -10.05
C LYS A 141 -24.73 6.33 -10.20
N GLY A 142 -25.42 6.87 -11.21
CA GLY A 142 -26.81 6.52 -11.51
C GLY A 142 -26.98 5.02 -11.79
N LYS A 143 -26.14 4.47 -12.68
CA LYS A 143 -26.17 3.04 -13.07
C LYS A 143 -25.82 2.10 -11.91
N LEU A 144 -24.95 2.53 -11.00
CA LEU A 144 -24.46 1.74 -9.87
C LEU A 144 -25.14 2.08 -8.54
N SER A 145 -26.18 2.90 -8.56
CA SER A 145 -26.89 3.38 -7.36
C SER A 145 -27.39 2.26 -6.43
N ALA A 146 -27.72 1.09 -6.99
CA ALA A 146 -28.12 -0.07 -6.20
C ALA A 146 -27.01 -0.61 -5.29
N LEU A 147 -25.74 -0.38 -5.66
CA LEU A 147 -24.54 -0.80 -4.94
C LEU A 147 -23.96 0.30 -4.03
N LEU A 148 -24.32 1.57 -4.24
CA LEU A 148 -23.83 2.74 -3.50
C LEU A 148 -24.65 3.07 -2.24
N LYS A 149 -25.13 2.04 -1.54
CA LYS A 149 -25.98 2.21 -0.34
C LYS A 149 -25.17 2.35 0.93
#